data_AF-A0A960F2N0-F1
#
_entry.id   AF-A0A960F2N0-F1
#
_cell.length_a   1.000
_cell.length_b   1.000
_cell.length_c   1.000
_cell.angle_alpha   90.00
_cell.angle_beta   90.00
_cell.angle_gamma   90.00
#
_symmetry.space_group_name_H-M   'P 1'
#
loop_
_entity.id
_entity.type
_entity.pdbx_description
1 polymer ?
#
loop_
_entity_poly.entity_id
_entity_poly.type
_entity_poly.pdbx_seq_one_letter_code
_entity_poly.pdbx_strand_id
1 'polypeptide(L)'
;MMFRARADRRTRRTSGVLIAVVAAVVSAMPHPVAAAPSAPAGAGRGAPAHVPHPAIPTPDKRVFMVSDSVGLGAKTAMGKAFPSDWQVTVTGKPGIFVEQLATNYVQYQPAYMFGDSAIVAGGYNYPYWDP
;
A
#
# COMPACT_ATOMS: atom_id res chain seq x y z
N MET A 1 0.11 -57.00 -33.31
CA MET A 1 1.33 -56.19 -33.09
C MET A 1 1.21 -55.51 -31.73
N MET A 2 2.05 -55.94 -30.78
CA MET A 2 2.25 -55.33 -29.47
C MET A 2 3.16 -54.10 -29.60
N PHE A 3 2.89 -53.04 -28.85
CA PHE A 3 3.86 -52.40 -27.94
C PHE A 3 3.12 -51.45 -26.99
N ARG A 4 3.13 -51.80 -25.70
CA ARG A 4 2.83 -50.89 -24.58
C ARG A 4 4.11 -50.11 -24.26
N ALA A 5 3.97 -48.81 -23.98
CA ALA A 5 4.95 -48.07 -23.18
C ALA A 5 4.19 -47.31 -22.07
N ARG A 6 4.59 -47.58 -20.83
CA ARG A 6 4.12 -46.94 -19.58
C ARG A 6 4.89 -45.63 -19.35
N ALA A 7 4.16 -44.69 -18.70
CA ALA A 7 4.56 -43.73 -17.66
C ALA A 7 5.94 -43.04 -17.74
N ASP A 8 5.96 -41.70 -17.63
CA ASP A 8 6.43 -41.11 -16.36
C ASP A 8 6.08 -39.62 -16.16
N ARG A 9 6.07 -39.29 -14.87
CA ARG A 9 5.85 -38.03 -14.13
C ARG A 9 6.21 -36.71 -14.85
N ARG A 10 5.37 -35.70 -14.58
CA ARG A 10 5.85 -34.46 -13.93
C ARG A 10 4.75 -33.79 -13.10
N THR A 11 4.73 -34.19 -11.83
CA THR A 11 4.40 -33.42 -10.62
C THR A 11 4.37 -31.90 -10.85
N ARG A 12 3.19 -31.29 -10.99
CA ARG A 12 3.06 -29.83 -10.79
C ARG A 12 3.06 -29.58 -9.28
N ARG A 13 4.23 -29.26 -8.73
CA ARG A 13 4.35 -28.64 -7.41
C ARG A 13 3.69 -27.26 -7.49
N THR A 14 2.53 -27.12 -6.87
CA THR A 14 1.98 -25.82 -6.49
C THR A 14 2.81 -25.30 -5.31
N SER A 15 3.76 -24.40 -5.59
CA SER A 15 4.41 -23.62 -4.55
C SER A 15 3.41 -22.56 -4.07
N GLY A 16 2.56 -22.93 -3.11
CA GLY A 16 1.79 -21.98 -2.33
C GLY A 16 2.72 -21.23 -1.39
N VAL A 17 2.77 -19.91 -1.52
CA VAL A 17 3.39 -19.04 -0.50
C VAL A 17 2.29 -18.73 0.53
N LEU A 18 2.41 -19.34 1.71
CA LEU A 18 1.65 -18.98 2.90
C LEU A 18 2.06 -17.55 3.32
N ILE A 19 1.09 -16.64 3.43
CA ILE A 19 1.27 -15.39 4.18
C ILE A 19 0.61 -15.60 5.54
N ALA A 20 1.44 -15.70 6.58
CA ALA A 20 0.99 -15.76 7.95
C ALA A 20 0.41 -14.40 8.37
N VAL A 21 -0.90 -14.37 8.61
CA VAL A 21 -1.57 -13.25 9.28
C VAL A 21 -1.48 -13.52 10.78
N VAL A 22 -0.61 -12.78 11.47
CA VAL A 22 -0.57 -12.80 12.94
C VAL A 22 -1.61 -11.81 13.46
N ALA A 23 -2.78 -12.32 13.80
CA ALA A 23 -3.76 -11.63 14.63
C ALA A 23 -3.64 -12.18 16.06
N ALA A 24 -3.07 -11.39 16.97
CA ALA A 24 -3.08 -11.70 18.39
C ALA A 24 -4.26 -10.97 19.04
N VAL A 25 -5.31 -11.72 19.38
CA VAL A 25 -6.35 -11.34 20.33
C VAL A 25 -6.21 -12.27 21.54
N VAL A 26 -5.95 -11.70 22.72
CA VAL A 26 -6.27 -12.30 24.03
C VAL A 26 -6.58 -11.12 24.95
N SER A 27 -7.84 -10.79 25.24
CA SER A 27 -8.84 -11.43 26.12
C SER A 27 -8.91 -10.69 27.46
N ALA A 28 -10.07 -10.13 27.76
CA ALA A 28 -10.38 -9.46 29.03
C ALA A 28 -11.02 -10.46 30.00
N MET A 29 -10.55 -10.51 31.25
CA MET A 29 -11.36 -10.85 32.43
C MET A 29 -10.85 -10.15 33.70
N PRO A 30 -11.72 -9.81 34.67
CA PRO A 30 -11.45 -8.84 35.73
C PRO A 30 -11.15 -9.49 37.09
N HIS A 31 -10.08 -9.08 37.78
CA HIS A 31 -9.72 -9.54 39.13
C HIS A 31 -9.42 -8.34 40.07
N PRO A 32 -9.59 -8.51 41.40
CA PRO A 32 -10.25 -7.53 42.26
C PRO A 32 -9.34 -6.40 42.73
N VAL A 33 -9.94 -5.22 42.90
CA VAL A 33 -9.32 -4.05 43.50
C VAL A 33 -9.18 -4.28 45.02
N ALA A 34 -7.95 -4.50 45.48
CA ALA A 34 -7.60 -4.27 46.88
C ALA A 34 -7.41 -2.76 47.11
N ALA A 35 -7.99 -2.23 48.18
CA ALA A 35 -7.97 -0.81 48.51
C ALA A 35 -6.73 -0.37 49.32
N ALA A 36 -6.27 0.86 49.03
CA ALA A 36 -5.48 1.81 49.84
C ALA A 36 -3.96 1.48 50.09
N PRO A 37 -3.05 2.48 50.31
CA PRO A 37 -3.28 3.84 50.81
C PRO A 37 -2.61 5.00 50.04
N SER A 38 -2.95 6.21 50.48
CA SER A 38 -2.63 7.54 49.96
C SER A 38 -1.18 8.03 50.19
N ALA A 39 -0.78 8.99 49.35
CA ALA A 39 0.26 10.06 49.50
C ALA A 39 1.72 9.73 49.08
N PRO A 40 2.56 10.74 48.66
CA PRO A 40 2.36 12.19 48.71
C PRO A 40 2.44 12.92 47.35
N ALA A 41 1.98 14.18 47.37
CA ALA A 41 2.13 15.15 46.30
C ALA A 41 3.61 15.51 46.06
N GLY A 42 4.05 15.47 44.80
CA GLY A 42 5.35 16.02 44.41
C GLY A 42 6.02 15.32 43.23
N ALA A 43 5.66 15.71 42.02
CA ALA A 43 6.52 15.78 40.84
C ALA A 43 5.65 16.25 39.67
N GLY A 44 6.10 17.29 38.96
CA GLY A 44 5.36 17.91 37.88
C GLY A 44 4.83 16.86 36.89
N ARG A 45 3.55 17.01 36.54
CA ARG A 45 2.91 16.24 35.48
C ARG A 45 3.64 16.56 34.18
N GLY A 46 4.67 15.77 33.87
CA GLY A 46 5.36 15.83 32.59
C GLY A 46 4.29 15.72 31.52
N ALA A 47 4.16 16.77 30.70
CA ALA A 47 3.31 16.73 29.53
C ALA A 47 3.71 15.47 28.72
N PRO A 48 2.75 14.69 28.21
CA PRO A 48 3.07 13.53 27.40
C PRO A 48 4.03 13.98 26.29
N ALA A 49 5.19 13.33 26.21
CA ALA A 49 6.19 13.62 25.20
C ALA A 49 5.50 13.57 23.83
N HIS A 50 5.56 14.69 23.09
CA HIS A 50 5.07 14.74 21.73
C HIS A 50 5.89 13.75 20.91
N VAL A 51 5.27 12.62 20.55
CA VAL A 51 5.89 11.67 19.62
C VAL A 51 5.97 12.39 18.28
N PRO A 52 7.17 12.69 17.74
CA PRO A 52 7.27 13.35 16.46
C PRO A 52 6.67 12.42 15.40
N HIS A 53 5.54 12.82 14.82
CA HIS A 53 5.06 12.18 13.61
C HIS A 53 6.07 12.50 12.50
N PRO A 54 6.42 11.54 11.63
CA PRO A 54 7.21 11.83 10.45
C PRO A 54 6.57 13.01 9.70
N ALA A 55 7.37 14.04 9.42
CA ALA A 55 6.88 15.20 8.68
C ALA A 55 6.40 14.72 7.31
N ILE A 56 5.13 15.00 6.97
CA ILE A 56 4.63 14.77 5.61
C ILE A 56 5.40 15.74 4.70
N PRO A 57 6.07 15.29 3.62
CA PRO A 57 6.81 16.17 2.72
C PRO A 57 5.95 17.33 2.24
N THR A 58 6.53 18.49 1.95
CA THR A 58 5.77 19.63 1.42
C THR A 58 5.19 19.30 0.03
N PRO A 59 4.08 19.93 -0.42
CA PRO A 59 3.42 19.60 -1.68
C PRO A 59 4.35 19.64 -2.92
N ASP A 60 5.33 20.53 -2.95
CA ASP A 60 6.35 20.65 -4.01
C ASP A 60 7.27 19.41 -4.10
N LYS A 61 7.31 18.59 -3.04
CA LYS A 61 8.08 17.34 -2.96
C LYS A 61 7.19 16.09 -2.99
N ARG A 62 5.96 16.20 -3.48
CA ARG A 62 5.08 15.05 -3.66
C ARG A 62 4.75 14.86 -5.14
N VAL A 63 4.84 13.62 -5.59
CA VAL A 63 4.46 13.21 -6.94
C VAL A 63 3.42 12.12 -6.82
N PHE A 64 2.26 12.38 -7.42
CA PHE A 64 1.20 11.40 -7.56
C PHE A 64 1.17 10.89 -8.99
N MET A 65 1.30 9.58 -9.18
CA MET A 65 1.15 8.91 -10.46
C MET A 65 -0.02 7.93 -10.42
N VAL A 66 -0.93 8.06 -11.38
CA VAL A 66 -2.02 7.11 -11.62
C VAL A 66 -1.87 6.51 -13.01
N SER A 67 -1.95 5.17 -13.12
CA SER A 67 -1.69 4.51 -14.40
C SER A 67 -2.38 3.16 -14.63
N ASP A 68 -2.56 2.82 -15.91
CA ASP A 68 -2.87 1.47 -16.36
C ASP A 68 -1.63 0.54 -16.38
N SER A 69 -1.72 -0.60 -17.06
CA SER A 69 -0.64 -1.59 -17.13
C SER A 69 0.70 -1.03 -17.63
N VAL A 70 0.70 -0.08 -18.57
CA VAL A 70 1.94 0.37 -19.20
C VAL A 70 2.75 1.22 -18.24
N GLY A 71 2.16 2.25 -17.63
CA GLY A 71 2.89 3.07 -16.67
C GLY A 71 3.11 2.38 -15.33
N LEU A 72 2.29 1.39 -14.94
CA LEU A 72 2.61 0.52 -13.80
C LEU A 72 3.87 -0.31 -14.03
N GLY A 73 4.24 -0.60 -15.28
CA GLY A 73 5.53 -1.19 -15.63
C GLY A 73 6.72 -0.32 -15.20
N ALA A 74 6.55 0.99 -15.08
CA ALA A 74 7.58 1.93 -14.65
C ALA A 74 7.63 2.14 -13.12
N LYS A 75 6.74 1.52 -12.33
CA LYS A 75 6.60 1.78 -10.87
C LYS A 75 7.92 1.75 -10.10
N THR A 76 8.80 0.79 -10.38
CA THR A 76 10.11 0.67 -9.71
C THR A 76 11.08 1.78 -10.11
N ALA A 77 11.02 2.24 -11.36
CA ALA A 77 11.87 3.33 -11.84
C ALA A 77 11.42 4.69 -11.29
N MET A 78 10.10 4.88 -11.16
CA MET A 78 9.52 6.13 -10.63
C MET A 78 10.03 6.47 -9.23
N GLY A 79 10.15 5.49 -8.33
CA GLY A 79 10.70 5.75 -6.99
C GLY A 79 12.17 6.19 -6.98
N LYS A 80 12.93 5.92 -8.06
CA LYS A 80 14.34 6.32 -8.20
C LYS A 80 14.54 7.57 -9.05
N ALA A 81 13.49 8.01 -9.75
CA ALA A 81 13.53 9.17 -10.64
C ALA A 81 13.47 10.50 -9.87
N PHE A 82 13.01 10.47 -8.62
CA PHE A 82 12.91 11.63 -7.74
C PHE A 82 13.92 11.55 -6.59
N PRO A 83 14.31 12.71 -6.01
CA PRO A 83 15.14 12.73 -4.82
C PRO A 83 14.54 11.92 -3.65
N SER A 84 15.39 11.38 -2.77
CA SER A 84 14.97 10.47 -1.70
C SER A 84 14.07 11.10 -0.64
N ASP A 85 14.06 12.43 -0.53
CA ASP A 85 13.17 13.18 0.37
C ASP A 85 11.80 13.47 -0.23
N TRP A 86 11.53 13.01 -1.46
CA TRP A 86 10.24 13.16 -2.12
C TRP A 86 9.30 12.01 -1.78
N GLN A 87 8.01 12.33 -1.63
CA GLN A 87 6.96 11.33 -1.57
C GLN A 87 6.51 10.98 -2.99
N VAL A 88 6.82 9.77 -3.44
CA VAL A 88 6.35 9.27 -4.74
C VAL A 88 5.26 8.23 -4.52
N THR A 89 4.05 8.55 -4.94
CA THR A 89 2.89 7.67 -4.86
C THR A 89 2.55 7.17 -6.26
N VAL A 90 2.63 5.85 -6.49
CA VAL A 90 2.25 5.23 -7.77
C VAL A 90 1.09 4.27 -7.55
N THR A 91 -0.05 4.56 -8.17
CA THR A 91 -1.30 3.80 -8.03
C THR A 91 -1.96 3.50 -9.38
N GLY A 92 -2.98 2.65 -9.37
CA GLY A 92 -3.74 2.23 -10.54
C GLY A 92 -3.88 0.72 -10.64
N LYS A 93 -4.25 0.24 -11.82
CA LYS A 93 -4.53 -1.18 -12.07
C LYS A 93 -4.25 -1.57 -13.52
N PRO A 94 -3.68 -2.76 -13.80
CA PRO A 94 -3.60 -3.27 -15.17
C PRO A 94 -4.99 -3.43 -15.84
N GLY A 95 -5.07 -3.17 -17.15
CA GLY A 95 -6.27 -3.41 -17.96
C GLY A 95 -7.47 -2.49 -17.68
N ILE A 96 -7.26 -1.36 -17.02
CA ILE A 96 -8.31 -0.42 -16.63
C ILE A 96 -8.47 0.72 -17.66
N PHE A 97 -9.69 1.24 -17.82
CA PHE A 97 -9.97 2.42 -18.64
C PHE A 97 -9.74 3.74 -17.88
N VAL A 98 -9.64 4.86 -18.60
CA VAL A 98 -9.31 6.17 -18.01
C VAL A 98 -10.41 6.64 -17.06
N GLU A 99 -11.68 6.43 -17.38
CA GLU A 99 -12.81 6.78 -16.52
C GLU A 99 -12.74 6.02 -15.20
N GLN A 100 -12.39 4.72 -15.28
CA GLN A 100 -12.22 3.88 -14.11
C GLN A 100 -10.98 4.25 -13.29
N LEU A 101 -9.90 4.74 -13.93
CA LEU A 101 -8.75 5.31 -13.20
C LEU A 101 -9.15 6.55 -12.41
N ALA A 102 -9.87 7.47 -13.05
CA ALA A 102 -10.31 8.71 -12.41
C ALA A 102 -11.21 8.41 -11.20
N THR A 103 -12.25 7.59 -11.38
CA THR A 103 -13.21 7.27 -10.30
C THR A 103 -12.57 6.47 -9.16
N ASN A 104 -11.80 5.43 -9.46
CA ASN A 104 -11.34 4.50 -8.42
C ASN A 104 -10.03 4.93 -7.74
N TYR A 105 -9.20 5.73 -8.42
CA TYR A 105 -7.84 6.02 -7.98
C TYR A 105 -7.54 7.50 -7.81
N VAL A 106 -8.44 8.42 -8.19
CA VAL A 106 -8.20 9.87 -8.06
C VAL A 106 -9.30 10.55 -7.25
N GLN A 107 -10.57 10.41 -7.67
CA GLN A 107 -11.70 11.23 -7.21
C GLN A 107 -11.90 11.28 -5.69
N TYR A 108 -11.62 10.19 -5.00
CA TYR A 108 -11.84 10.05 -3.55
C TYR A 108 -10.55 9.89 -2.75
N GLN A 109 -9.40 10.16 -3.35
CA GLN A 109 -8.13 10.11 -2.64
C GLN A 109 -7.96 11.35 -1.76
N PRO A 110 -7.37 11.20 -0.57
CA PRO A 110 -7.14 12.33 0.32
C PRO A 110 -6.10 13.29 -0.27
N ALA A 111 -6.31 14.60 -0.06
CA ALA A 111 -5.50 15.67 -0.64
C ALA A 111 -3.99 15.53 -0.35
N TYR A 112 -3.61 14.95 0.79
CA TYR A 112 -2.19 14.77 1.15
C TYR A 112 -1.42 13.83 0.21
N MET A 113 -2.11 13.00 -0.57
CA MET A 113 -1.47 12.13 -1.57
C MET A 113 -0.98 12.91 -2.80
N PHE A 114 -1.54 14.09 -3.01
CA PHE A 114 -1.21 14.95 -4.15
C PHE A 114 -0.19 16.01 -3.71
N GLY A 115 0.70 16.33 -4.65
CA GLY A 115 1.57 17.49 -4.59
C GLY A 115 1.18 18.52 -5.63
N ASP A 116 2.13 19.40 -5.93
CA ASP A 116 1.98 20.38 -7.01
C ASP A 116 2.02 19.74 -8.40
N SER A 117 2.48 18.49 -8.49
CA SER A 117 2.61 17.74 -9.73
C SER A 117 1.90 16.38 -9.66
N ALA A 118 1.17 16.06 -10.73
CA ALA A 118 0.54 14.76 -10.93
C ALA A 118 0.87 14.22 -12.34
N ILE A 119 1.06 12.91 -12.43
CA ILE A 119 1.33 12.18 -13.66
C ILE A 119 0.15 11.26 -13.92
N VAL A 120 -0.50 11.44 -15.07
CA VAL A 120 -1.62 10.60 -15.53
C VAL A 120 -1.16 9.81 -16.74
N ALA A 121 -1.02 8.49 -16.57
CA ALA A 121 -0.59 7.59 -17.63
C ALA A 121 -1.66 6.51 -17.85
N GLY A 122 -2.73 6.88 -18.55
CA GLY A 122 -3.82 5.97 -18.88
C GLY A 122 -4.16 6.01 -20.36
N GLY A 123 -5.02 5.08 -20.76
CA GLY A 123 -5.62 5.06 -22.10
C GLY A 123 -4.99 4.07 -23.06
N TYR A 124 -3.99 3.29 -22.62
CA TYR A 124 -3.46 2.19 -23.43
C TYR A 124 -4.53 1.15 -23.76
N ASN A 125 -5.50 0.98 -22.88
CA ASN A 125 -6.58 0.02 -23.05
C ASN A 125 -7.75 0.53 -23.90
N TYR A 126 -7.75 1.80 -24.36
CA TYR A 126 -8.84 2.24 -25.22
C TYR A 126 -8.79 1.54 -26.58
N PRO A 127 -9.93 1.07 -27.11
CA PRO A 127 -10.00 0.29 -28.34
C PRO A 127 -9.88 1.14 -29.62
N TYR A 128 -9.36 2.37 -29.60
CA TYR A 128 -9.41 3.30 -30.75
C TYR A 128 -8.45 2.97 -31.90
N TRP A 129 -8.08 1.71 -32.10
CA TRP A 129 -7.26 1.27 -33.23
C TRP A 129 -8.01 0.41 -34.26
N ASP A 130 -9.36 0.41 -34.27
CA ASP A 130 -10.15 -0.11 -35.40
C ASP A 130 -10.96 1.03 -36.06
N PRO A 131 -10.44 1.67 -37.14
CA PRO A 131 -11.25 2.55 -38.00
C PRO A 131 -12.27 1.77 -38.84
#